data_AF-A0A7X6XDQ0-F1
#
_entry.id   AF-A0A7X6XDQ0-F1
#
_cell.length_a   1.000
_cell.length_b   1.000
_cell.length_c   1.000
_cell.angle_alpha   90.00
_cell.angle_beta   90.00
_cell.angle_gamma   90.00
#
_symmetry.space_group_name_H-M   'P 1'
#
loop_
_entity.id
_entity.type
_entity.pdbx_description
1 polymer ?
#
loop_
_entity_poly.entity_id
_entity_poly.type
_entity_poly.pdbx_seq_one_letter_code
_entity_poly.pdbx_strand_id
1 'polypeptide(L)'
;DIAGVNLETTFGGEPFTGYPTFSSPKEYATALRQAGFNIFFTANNHALDTGQEGLEQTIQTIREVGAKQTGTFFNQEQRYLLYPLMIIKNGIRIALLNYTYGTNGLRVSSPNIVNLIDTILIKQDIVATQKLQPDIVIAVMHWGEEYHTEPSVHQKKIAQFLFRHNVRIIIGHHPHMVQPIETHRAPNDSITHTVYYSLGNFYSNQRKPNRDGGMLAHIVLSKAHSNATVTIDKADYSLVWVNKYFERGKPVYRILPIQTDTTGYNLQPYEQWTMDRFEKVAKGFVKR
;
A
#
# COMPACT_ATOMS: atom_id res chain seq x y z
N ASP A 1 -2.41 3.23 16.55
CA ASP A 1 -3.14 3.20 15.26
C ASP A 1 -2.81 1.95 14.46
N ILE A 2 -3.43 1.77 13.31
CA ILE A 2 -3.07 0.73 12.33
C ILE A 2 -2.32 1.43 11.20
N ALA A 3 -1.15 0.91 10.80
CA ALA A 3 -0.34 1.49 9.73
C ALA A 3 0.11 0.38 8.79
N GLY A 4 -0.33 0.47 7.53
CA GLY A 4 -0.02 -0.49 6.47
C GLY A 4 0.97 0.05 5.45
N VAL A 5 1.80 -0.82 4.88
CA VAL A 5 2.75 -0.48 3.80
C VAL A 5 2.76 -1.55 2.72
N ASN A 6 2.81 -1.14 1.44
CA ASN A 6 3.10 -2.05 0.33
C ASN A 6 4.60 -2.35 0.31
N LEU A 7 4.98 -3.61 0.52
CA LEU A 7 6.37 -4.06 0.52
C LEU A 7 6.73 -4.61 -0.86
N GLU A 8 7.22 -3.75 -1.73
CA GLU A 8 7.56 -4.06 -3.12
C GLU A 8 9.03 -4.47 -3.29
N THR A 9 9.45 -5.42 -2.47
CA THR A 9 10.77 -6.08 -2.50
C THR A 9 10.63 -7.41 -1.79
N THR A 10 11.53 -8.35 -2.08
CA THR A 10 11.69 -9.54 -1.26
C THR A 10 12.87 -9.38 -0.28
N PHE A 11 12.93 -10.29 0.69
CA PHE A 11 14.06 -10.47 1.60
C PHE A 11 14.80 -11.78 1.31
N GLY A 12 15.16 -12.01 0.04
CA GLY A 12 15.74 -13.27 -0.45
C GLY A 12 17.20 -13.54 -0.04
N GLY A 13 17.83 -12.61 0.68
CA GLY A 13 19.23 -12.73 1.12
C GLY A 13 20.23 -12.17 0.11
N GLU A 14 21.51 -12.40 0.38
CA GLU A 14 22.60 -11.92 -0.47
C GLU A 14 22.71 -12.73 -1.79
N PRO A 15 23.16 -12.10 -2.89
CA PRO A 15 23.51 -10.68 -3.00
C PRO A 15 22.27 -9.78 -3.00
N PHE A 16 22.35 -8.65 -2.31
CA PHE A 16 21.29 -7.64 -2.37
C PHE A 16 21.27 -6.97 -3.75
N THR A 17 20.09 -6.84 -4.32
CA THR A 17 19.89 -6.36 -5.69
C THR A 17 18.84 -5.27 -5.74
N GLY A 18 19.05 -4.32 -6.65
CA GLY A 18 18.05 -3.32 -7.04
C GLY A 18 17.28 -3.77 -8.28
N TYR A 19 16.64 -2.82 -8.95
CA TYR A 19 15.92 -3.05 -10.20
C TYR A 19 16.78 -3.81 -11.23
N PRO A 20 16.24 -4.80 -11.97
CA PRO A 20 14.82 -5.14 -12.10
C PRO A 20 14.28 -6.18 -11.11
N THR A 21 15.14 -6.86 -10.36
CA THR A 21 14.77 -7.93 -9.43
C THR A 21 15.32 -7.62 -8.06
N PHE A 22 14.45 -7.24 -7.13
CA PHE A 22 14.82 -6.76 -5.81
C PHE A 22 15.11 -7.89 -4.83
N SER A 23 16.20 -7.75 -4.07
CA SER A 23 16.46 -8.49 -2.84
C SER A 23 17.01 -7.52 -1.82
N SER A 24 16.22 -7.19 -0.80
CA SER A 24 16.58 -6.22 0.23
C SER A 24 17.11 -6.91 1.50
N PRO A 25 17.94 -6.22 2.31
CA PRO A 25 18.29 -6.69 3.65
C PRO A 25 17.05 -6.83 4.56
N LYS A 26 17.04 -7.86 5.41
CA LYS A 26 15.93 -8.12 6.36
C LYS A 26 15.75 -7.00 7.38
N GLU A 27 16.83 -6.28 7.68
CA GLU A 27 16.85 -5.09 8.54
C GLU A 27 15.89 -4.01 8.04
N TYR A 28 15.58 -3.98 6.73
CA TYR A 28 14.59 -3.06 6.19
C TYR A 28 13.18 -3.32 6.75
N ALA A 29 12.80 -4.58 6.99
CA ALA A 29 11.55 -4.90 7.68
C ALA A 29 11.54 -4.37 9.12
N THR A 30 12.67 -4.50 9.82
CA THR A 30 12.84 -3.99 11.18
C THR A 30 12.72 -2.46 11.21
N ALA A 31 13.36 -1.77 10.27
CA ALA A 31 13.28 -0.32 10.14
C ALA A 31 11.84 0.15 9.88
N LEU A 32 11.11 -0.50 8.98
CA LEU A 32 9.69 -0.20 8.73
C LEU A 32 8.82 -0.46 9.98
N ARG A 33 9.09 -1.54 10.71
CA ARG A 33 8.39 -1.85 11.96
C ARG A 33 8.63 -0.80 13.03
N GLN A 34 9.87 -0.32 13.18
CA GLN A 34 10.27 0.73 14.10
C GLN A 34 9.69 2.10 13.70
N ALA A 35 9.55 2.35 12.40
CA ALA A 35 8.86 3.53 11.87
C ALA A 35 7.34 3.53 12.14
N GLY A 36 6.79 2.44 12.67
CA GLY A 36 5.40 2.34 13.12
C GLY A 36 4.50 1.48 12.24
N PHE A 37 4.97 0.98 11.10
CA PHE A 37 4.20 0.08 10.24
C PHE A 37 4.02 -1.28 10.92
N ASN A 38 2.78 -1.75 10.97
CA ASN A 38 2.42 -3.01 11.63
C ASN A 38 1.68 -3.99 10.70
N ILE A 39 1.39 -3.58 9.47
CA ILE A 39 0.80 -4.42 8.42
C ILE A 39 1.59 -4.24 7.12
N PHE A 40 1.96 -5.35 6.49
CA PHE A 40 2.69 -5.39 5.23
C PHE A 40 1.81 -6.03 4.16
N PHE A 41 1.64 -5.34 3.04
CA PHE A 41 0.94 -5.86 1.86
C PHE A 41 1.97 -6.39 0.88
N THR A 42 1.90 -7.67 0.57
CA THR A 42 2.93 -8.39 -0.19
C THR A 42 2.44 -8.90 -1.54
N ALA A 43 1.14 -8.78 -1.86
CA ALA A 43 0.68 -8.98 -3.23
C ALA A 43 1.07 -7.75 -4.06
N ASN A 44 2.18 -7.88 -4.78
CA ASN A 44 2.66 -6.94 -5.78
C ASN A 44 3.45 -7.69 -6.88
N ASN A 45 3.81 -6.98 -7.93
CA ASN A 45 4.53 -7.54 -9.07
C ASN A 45 5.94 -8.05 -8.74
N HIS A 46 6.54 -7.57 -7.65
CA HIS A 46 7.86 -7.95 -7.17
C HIS A 46 7.86 -9.06 -6.11
N ALA A 47 6.70 -9.65 -5.80
CA ALA A 47 6.55 -10.69 -4.79
C ALA A 47 7.39 -11.97 -5.06
N LEU A 48 7.85 -12.16 -6.30
CA LEU A 48 8.59 -13.35 -6.74
C LEU A 48 10.00 -13.05 -7.26
N ASP A 49 10.54 -11.85 -7.05
CA ASP A 49 11.83 -11.44 -7.63
C ASP A 49 13.01 -12.37 -7.28
N THR A 50 12.92 -13.02 -6.12
CA THR A 50 13.90 -14.01 -5.63
C THR A 50 13.28 -15.41 -5.52
N GLY A 51 12.27 -15.70 -6.34
CA GLY A 51 11.58 -16.98 -6.41
C GLY A 51 10.80 -17.38 -5.15
N GLN A 52 10.47 -18.66 -5.07
CA GLN A 52 9.72 -19.27 -3.96
C GLN A 52 10.40 -19.04 -2.61
N GLU A 53 11.70 -19.35 -2.51
CA GLU A 53 12.44 -19.22 -1.26
C GLU A 53 12.40 -17.79 -0.73
N GLY A 54 12.56 -16.80 -1.61
CA GLY A 54 12.51 -15.41 -1.17
C GLY A 54 11.12 -14.91 -0.82
N LEU A 55 10.06 -15.41 -1.46
CA LEU A 55 8.67 -15.15 -1.02
C LEU A 55 8.45 -15.68 0.40
N GLU A 56 8.85 -16.93 0.64
CA GLU A 56 8.71 -17.60 1.94
C GLU A 56 9.54 -16.91 3.03
N GLN A 57 10.80 -16.58 2.73
CA GLN A 57 11.66 -15.79 3.62
C GLN A 57 11.09 -14.40 3.88
N THR A 58 10.43 -13.78 2.90
CA THR A 58 9.78 -12.48 3.09
C THR A 58 8.64 -12.58 4.10
N ILE A 59 7.77 -13.59 3.95
CA ILE A 59 6.68 -13.83 4.91
C ILE A 59 7.24 -14.08 6.32
N GLN A 60 8.28 -14.91 6.42
CA GLN A 60 8.90 -15.26 7.69
C GLN A 60 9.57 -14.05 8.36
N THR A 61 10.31 -13.23 7.59
CA THR A 61 10.97 -12.02 8.10
C THR A 61 9.95 -11.02 8.66
N ILE A 62 8.82 -10.81 7.97
CA ILE A 62 7.76 -9.92 8.46
C ILE A 62 7.15 -10.44 9.78
N ARG A 63 6.97 -11.76 9.89
CA ARG A 63 6.50 -12.40 11.13
C ARG A 63 7.49 -12.23 12.27
N GLU A 64 8.78 -12.39 12.02
CA GLU A 64 9.85 -12.27 13.02
C GLU A 64 9.94 -10.86 13.63
N VAL A 65 9.70 -9.82 12.83
CA VAL A 65 9.62 -8.43 13.34
C VAL A 65 8.28 -8.12 14.02
N GLY A 66 7.40 -9.11 14.20
CA GLY A 66 6.12 -8.97 14.88
C GLY A 66 5.09 -8.13 14.13
N ALA A 67 5.19 -8.05 12.80
CA ALA A 67 4.20 -7.44 11.94
C ALA A 67 3.25 -8.49 11.33
N LYS A 68 2.07 -8.03 10.92
CA LYS A 68 1.12 -8.85 10.16
C LYS A 68 1.38 -8.66 8.66
N GLN A 69 1.09 -9.67 7.86
CA GLN A 69 1.16 -9.55 6.40
C GLN A 69 -0.07 -10.18 5.75
N THR A 70 -0.41 -9.72 4.56
CA THR A 70 -1.35 -10.41 3.69
C THR A 70 -1.04 -10.15 2.22
N GLY A 71 -1.52 -11.04 1.34
CA GLY A 71 -1.34 -10.97 -0.11
C GLY A 71 -0.54 -12.15 -0.68
N THR A 72 0.40 -12.69 0.11
CA THR A 72 1.18 -13.89 -0.24
C THR A 72 1.13 -14.94 0.86
N PHE A 73 1.17 -16.21 0.50
CA PHE A 73 1.05 -17.33 1.45
C PHE A 73 1.98 -18.48 1.06
N PHE A 74 2.45 -19.23 2.06
CA PHE A 74 3.25 -20.45 1.83
C PHE A 74 2.46 -21.49 1.04
N ASN A 75 1.15 -21.59 1.29
CA ASN A 75 0.26 -22.54 0.64
C ASN A 75 -1.23 -22.14 0.76
N GLN A 76 -2.09 -22.91 0.07
CA GLN A 76 -3.54 -22.69 0.06
C GLN A 76 -4.19 -22.85 1.45
N GLU A 77 -3.71 -23.77 2.28
CA GLU A 77 -4.21 -23.97 3.65
C GLU A 77 -3.96 -22.73 4.50
N GLN A 78 -2.74 -22.19 4.45
CA GLN A 78 -2.41 -20.97 5.14
C GLN A 78 -3.26 -19.79 4.65
N ARG A 79 -3.44 -19.65 3.33
CA ARG A 79 -4.33 -18.62 2.77
C ARG A 79 -5.74 -18.77 3.35
N TYR A 80 -6.30 -19.97 3.36
CA TYR A 80 -7.63 -20.23 3.88
C TYR A 80 -7.77 -19.84 5.36
N LEU A 81 -6.76 -20.13 6.18
CA LEU A 81 -6.76 -19.82 7.61
C LEU A 81 -6.53 -18.34 7.93
N LEU A 82 -5.75 -17.64 7.11
CA LEU A 82 -5.26 -16.28 7.41
C LEU A 82 -5.86 -15.17 6.54
N TYR A 83 -6.70 -15.51 5.55
CA TYR A 83 -7.30 -14.55 4.63
C TYR A 83 -8.84 -14.48 4.76
N PRO A 84 -9.47 -13.30 4.83
CA PRO A 84 -8.87 -11.96 4.86
C PRO A 84 -8.03 -11.73 6.12
N LEU A 85 -7.11 -10.76 6.06
CA LEU A 85 -6.43 -10.34 7.29
C LEU A 85 -7.40 -9.54 8.17
N MET A 86 -7.86 -10.17 9.25
CA MET A 86 -8.75 -9.56 10.23
C MET A 86 -7.95 -8.79 11.29
N ILE A 87 -8.31 -7.52 11.49
CA ILE A 87 -7.78 -6.65 12.55
C ILE A 87 -8.94 -6.17 13.41
N ILE A 88 -8.78 -6.23 14.74
CA ILE A 88 -9.73 -5.63 15.67
C ILE A 88 -9.01 -4.51 16.41
N LYS A 89 -9.50 -3.28 16.29
CA LYS A 89 -8.94 -2.12 16.99
C LYS A 89 -10.08 -1.25 17.50
N ASN A 90 -10.03 -0.92 18.79
CA ASN A 90 -11.04 -0.07 19.46
C ASN A 90 -12.48 -0.54 19.20
N GLY A 91 -12.71 -1.87 19.17
CA GLY A 91 -14.02 -2.46 18.91
C GLY A 91 -14.48 -2.47 17.45
N ILE A 92 -13.66 -1.99 16.51
CA ILE A 92 -13.92 -2.02 15.07
C ILE A 92 -13.20 -3.22 14.45
N ARG A 93 -13.97 -4.08 13.77
CA ARG A 93 -13.49 -5.25 13.01
C ARG A 93 -13.22 -4.84 11.56
N ILE A 94 -11.95 -4.85 11.17
CA ILE A 94 -11.48 -4.43 9.85
C ILE A 94 -10.98 -5.67 9.11
N ALA A 95 -11.55 -5.93 7.94
CA ALA A 95 -11.04 -6.93 7.02
C ALA A 95 -10.16 -6.28 5.94
N LEU A 96 -8.95 -6.78 5.76
CA LEU A 96 -8.03 -6.33 4.72
C LEU A 96 -7.89 -7.41 3.65
N LEU A 97 -8.14 -7.00 2.41
CA LEU A 97 -7.94 -7.80 1.21
C LEU A 97 -6.78 -7.21 0.40
N ASN A 98 -5.84 -8.01 -0.09
CA ASN A 98 -4.71 -7.52 -0.87
C ASN A 98 -4.50 -8.37 -2.13
N TYR A 99 -4.39 -7.69 -3.28
CA TYR A 99 -4.26 -8.29 -4.61
C TYR A 99 -3.27 -7.54 -5.50
N THR A 100 -2.66 -8.26 -6.45
CA THR A 100 -1.79 -7.69 -7.50
C THR A 100 -2.24 -8.05 -8.90
N TYR A 101 -1.99 -7.17 -9.88
CA TYR A 101 -2.27 -7.43 -11.28
C TYR A 101 -1.42 -8.59 -11.85
N GLY A 102 -0.27 -8.88 -11.26
CA GLY A 102 0.66 -9.90 -11.73
C GLY A 102 1.94 -9.96 -10.92
N THR A 103 2.95 -10.66 -11.45
CA THR A 103 4.26 -10.97 -10.84
C THR A 103 5.41 -10.80 -11.85
N ASN A 104 5.36 -9.77 -12.70
CA ASN A 104 6.37 -9.49 -13.74
C ASN A 104 6.67 -10.66 -14.69
N GLY A 105 5.67 -11.49 -14.96
CA GLY A 105 5.81 -12.68 -15.82
C GLY A 105 6.40 -13.91 -15.12
N LEU A 106 6.80 -13.80 -13.85
CA LEU A 106 7.26 -14.92 -13.04
C LEU A 106 6.06 -15.75 -12.60
N ARG A 107 6.11 -17.06 -12.87
CA ARG A 107 5.02 -17.97 -12.50
C ARG A 107 5.06 -18.25 -10.99
N VAL A 108 3.90 -18.15 -10.34
CA VAL A 108 3.73 -18.66 -8.97
C VAL A 108 3.80 -20.18 -9.01
N SER A 109 4.81 -20.75 -8.34
CA SER A 109 4.99 -22.20 -8.21
C SER A 109 4.20 -22.73 -7.02
N SER A 110 3.57 -23.90 -7.20
CA SER A 110 2.98 -24.64 -6.08
C SER A 110 4.07 -25.01 -5.06
N PRO A 111 3.84 -24.87 -3.74
CA PRO A 111 2.53 -24.62 -3.13
C PRO A 111 2.18 -23.14 -2.91
N ASN A 112 3.09 -22.19 -3.16
CA ASN A 112 2.89 -20.78 -2.80
C ASN A 112 1.67 -20.16 -3.47
N ILE A 113 1.09 -19.16 -2.81
CA ILE A 113 -0.03 -18.37 -3.34
C ILE A 113 0.35 -16.90 -3.35
N VAL A 114 0.07 -16.24 -4.47
CA VAL A 114 0.02 -14.77 -4.60
C VAL A 114 -1.41 -14.42 -4.98
N ASN A 115 -2.04 -13.52 -4.24
CA ASN A 115 -3.40 -13.08 -4.54
C ASN A 115 -3.42 -12.21 -5.80
N LEU A 116 -3.91 -12.74 -6.91
CA LEU A 116 -4.04 -12.01 -8.16
C LEU A 116 -5.38 -11.26 -8.24
N ILE A 117 -5.40 -10.16 -8.99
CA ILE A 117 -6.63 -9.46 -9.35
C ILE A 117 -7.41 -10.32 -10.34
N ASP A 118 -8.40 -11.03 -9.80
CA ASP A 118 -9.40 -11.79 -10.54
C ASP A 118 -10.76 -11.51 -9.90
N THR A 119 -11.73 -11.03 -10.67
CA THR A 119 -13.02 -10.59 -10.12
C THR A 119 -13.87 -11.74 -9.57
N ILE A 120 -13.67 -12.97 -10.07
CA ILE A 120 -14.33 -14.16 -9.54
C ILE A 120 -13.75 -14.50 -8.17
N LEU A 121 -12.41 -14.54 -8.07
CA LEU A 121 -11.70 -14.78 -6.80
C LEU A 121 -12.04 -13.70 -5.76
N ILE A 122 -11.95 -12.42 -6.15
CA ILE A 122 -12.25 -11.29 -5.26
C ILE A 122 -13.69 -11.39 -4.75
N LYS A 123 -14.66 -11.73 -5.60
CA LYS A 123 -16.06 -11.89 -5.17
C LYS A 123 -16.20 -13.02 -4.15
N GLN A 124 -15.54 -14.15 -4.37
CA GLN A 124 -15.55 -15.29 -3.44
C GLN A 124 -14.92 -14.91 -2.09
N ASP A 125 -13.78 -14.23 -2.12
CA ASP A 125 -13.09 -13.76 -0.92
C ASP A 125 -13.94 -12.74 -0.15
N ILE A 126 -14.65 -11.83 -0.84
CA ILE A 126 -15.57 -10.88 -0.19
C ILE A 126 -16.74 -11.63 0.48
N VAL A 127 -17.33 -12.62 -0.19
CA VAL A 127 -18.41 -13.43 0.40
C VAL A 127 -17.92 -14.20 1.63
N ALA A 128 -16.72 -14.80 1.57
CA ALA A 128 -16.11 -15.45 2.72
C ALA A 128 -15.84 -14.45 3.86
N THR A 129 -15.34 -13.26 3.52
CA THR A 129 -15.08 -12.15 4.44
C THR A 129 -16.35 -11.71 5.17
N GLN A 130 -17.48 -11.60 4.47
CA GLN A 130 -18.75 -11.20 5.07
C GLN A 130 -19.23 -12.17 6.15
N LYS A 131 -18.91 -13.47 6.03
CA LYS A 131 -19.23 -14.48 7.07
C LYS A 131 -18.47 -14.23 8.38
N LEU A 132 -17.34 -13.54 8.32
CA LEU A 132 -16.56 -13.13 9.49
C LEU A 132 -17.11 -11.85 10.14
N GLN A 133 -18.19 -11.26 9.61
CA GLN A 133 -18.87 -10.08 10.13
C GLN A 133 -17.89 -8.93 10.42
N PRO A 134 -17.08 -8.45 9.45
CA PRO A 134 -16.32 -7.23 9.61
C PRO A 134 -17.27 -6.02 9.66
N ASP A 135 -16.87 -5.00 10.40
CA ASP A 135 -17.54 -3.70 10.36
C ASP A 135 -17.21 -2.97 9.04
N ILE A 136 -15.99 -3.15 8.54
CA ILE A 136 -15.53 -2.56 7.28
C ILE A 136 -14.57 -3.48 6.53
N VAL A 137 -14.67 -3.47 5.20
CA VAL A 137 -13.74 -4.16 4.29
C VAL A 137 -12.93 -3.12 3.53
N ILE A 138 -11.61 -3.30 3.53
CA ILE A 138 -10.65 -2.47 2.81
C ILE A 138 -9.91 -3.34 1.80
N ALA A 139 -9.86 -2.91 0.54
CA ALA A 139 -9.05 -3.56 -0.49
C ALA A 139 -7.77 -2.76 -0.75
N VAL A 140 -6.64 -3.46 -0.81
CA VAL A 140 -5.33 -2.92 -1.15
C VAL A 140 -4.88 -3.51 -2.47
N MET A 141 -4.79 -2.67 -3.48
CA MET A 141 -4.70 -3.09 -4.88
C MET A 141 -3.36 -2.64 -5.46
N HIS A 142 -2.58 -3.59 -5.95
CA HIS A 142 -1.37 -3.32 -6.70
C HIS A 142 -1.72 -3.42 -8.21
N TRP A 143 -1.94 -2.28 -8.87
CA TRP A 143 -2.68 -2.21 -10.15
C TRP A 143 -2.36 -0.97 -11.01
N GLY A 144 -2.91 -0.92 -12.21
CA GLY A 144 -2.75 0.25 -13.09
C GLY A 144 -1.47 0.18 -13.92
N GLU A 145 -1.08 1.33 -14.45
CA GLU A 145 0.06 1.46 -15.36
C GLU A 145 1.15 2.31 -14.70
N GLU A 146 2.40 1.86 -14.77
CA GLU A 146 3.54 2.59 -14.23
C GLU A 146 3.65 3.99 -14.85
N TYR A 147 3.92 4.98 -14.01
CA TYR A 147 4.25 6.36 -14.41
C TYR A 147 3.10 7.14 -15.05
N HIS A 148 1.86 6.69 -14.87
CA HIS A 148 0.67 7.43 -15.25
C HIS A 148 0.05 8.13 -14.04
N THR A 149 -0.33 9.39 -14.23
CA THR A 149 -0.91 10.26 -13.18
C THR A 149 -2.43 10.16 -13.11
N GLU A 150 -3.06 9.59 -14.14
CA GLU A 150 -4.49 9.33 -14.20
C GLU A 150 -4.75 7.83 -14.10
N PRO A 151 -5.79 7.40 -13.39
CA PRO A 151 -6.10 5.99 -13.24
C PRO A 151 -6.65 5.42 -14.55
N SER A 152 -6.18 4.23 -14.90
CA SER A 152 -6.61 3.55 -16.11
C SER A 152 -8.09 3.17 -16.07
N VAL A 153 -8.69 2.96 -17.25
CA VAL A 153 -10.08 2.47 -17.36
C VAL A 153 -10.27 1.17 -16.59
N HIS A 154 -9.25 0.30 -16.55
CA HIS A 154 -9.29 -0.94 -15.80
C HIS A 154 -9.32 -0.69 -14.28
N GLN A 155 -8.47 0.21 -13.75
CA GLN A 155 -8.50 0.58 -12.34
C GLN A 155 -9.90 1.07 -11.93
N LYS A 156 -10.49 1.99 -12.70
CA LYS A 156 -11.84 2.51 -12.43
C LYS A 156 -12.91 1.41 -12.44
N LYS A 157 -12.84 0.46 -13.38
CA LYS A 157 -13.76 -0.69 -13.46
C LYS A 157 -13.66 -1.61 -12.24
N ILE A 158 -12.43 -1.93 -11.79
CA ILE A 158 -12.24 -2.76 -10.60
C ILE A 158 -12.67 -2.00 -9.33
N ALA A 159 -12.39 -0.70 -9.23
CA ALA A 159 -12.87 0.12 -8.11
C ALA A 159 -14.40 0.12 -7.99
N GLN A 160 -15.10 0.35 -9.10
CA GLN A 160 -16.57 0.26 -9.15
C GLN A 160 -17.08 -1.14 -8.80
N PHE A 161 -16.40 -2.19 -9.27
CA PHE A 161 -16.74 -3.57 -8.92
C PHE A 161 -16.63 -3.81 -7.40
N LEU A 162 -15.53 -3.37 -6.78
CA LEU A 162 -15.30 -3.49 -5.33
C LEU A 162 -16.36 -2.72 -4.53
N PHE A 163 -16.67 -1.47 -4.92
CA PHE A 163 -17.72 -0.67 -4.28
C PHE A 163 -19.09 -1.34 -4.35
N ARG A 164 -19.48 -1.91 -5.50
CA ARG A 164 -20.74 -2.68 -5.63
C ARG A 164 -20.80 -3.91 -4.72
N HIS A 165 -19.66 -4.42 -4.28
CA HIS A 165 -19.53 -5.54 -3.34
C HIS A 165 -19.27 -5.10 -1.89
N ASN A 166 -19.58 -3.84 -1.55
CA ASN A 166 -19.49 -3.27 -0.20
C ASN A 166 -18.06 -3.23 0.39
N VAL A 167 -17.04 -3.18 -0.47
CA VAL A 167 -15.70 -2.76 -0.07
C VAL A 167 -15.71 -1.24 -0.02
N ARG A 168 -15.59 -0.64 1.16
CA ARG A 168 -15.81 0.81 1.32
C ARG A 168 -14.56 1.66 1.16
N ILE A 169 -13.38 1.06 1.30
CA ILE A 169 -12.10 1.76 1.15
C ILE A 169 -11.23 0.95 0.20
N ILE A 170 -10.64 1.63 -0.77
CA ILE A 170 -9.69 1.04 -1.71
C ILE A 170 -8.39 1.86 -1.69
N ILE A 171 -7.27 1.18 -1.48
CA ILE A 171 -5.93 1.79 -1.47
C ILE A 171 -5.11 1.19 -2.59
N GLY A 172 -4.68 2.01 -3.54
CA GLY A 172 -3.93 1.61 -4.71
C GLY A 172 -2.43 1.88 -4.60
N HIS A 173 -1.65 1.00 -5.22
CA HIS A 173 -0.20 1.06 -5.41
C HIS A 173 0.14 0.63 -6.84
N HIS A 174 1.44 0.64 -7.20
CA HIS A 174 2.07 0.28 -8.49
C HIS A 174 2.45 1.43 -9.43
N PRO A 175 1.61 2.44 -9.72
CA PRO A 175 1.97 3.47 -10.69
C PRO A 175 3.23 4.30 -10.39
N HIS A 176 3.78 4.21 -9.18
CA HIS A 176 4.92 4.99 -8.68
C HIS A 176 4.73 6.52 -8.75
N MET A 177 3.50 6.96 -9.03
CA MET A 177 3.06 8.34 -9.05
C MET A 177 1.79 8.48 -8.22
N VAL A 178 1.60 9.66 -7.64
CA VAL A 178 0.34 10.03 -7.00
C VAL A 178 -0.75 10.10 -8.06
N GLN A 179 -1.87 9.40 -7.80
CA GLN A 179 -3.10 9.47 -8.60
C GLN A 179 -4.24 10.07 -7.74
N PRO A 180 -5.38 10.46 -8.36
CA PRO A 180 -6.51 11.07 -7.67
C PRO A 180 -7.07 10.23 -6.52
N ILE A 181 -7.75 10.92 -5.59
CA ILE A 181 -8.63 10.31 -4.59
C ILE A 181 -10.07 10.59 -5.03
N GLU A 182 -10.88 9.54 -5.18
CA GLU A 182 -12.33 9.70 -5.37
C GLU A 182 -13.04 9.32 -4.07
N THR A 183 -13.79 10.27 -3.49
CA THR A 183 -14.58 10.06 -2.26
C THR A 183 -16.06 10.28 -2.54
N HIS A 184 -16.86 9.26 -2.25
CA HIS A 184 -18.31 9.27 -2.47
C HIS A 184 -19.03 9.57 -1.16
N ARG A 185 -19.88 10.60 -1.19
CA ARG A 185 -20.64 11.05 0.00
C ARG A 185 -22.14 10.81 -0.17
N ALA A 186 -22.81 10.51 0.94
CA ALA A 186 -24.26 10.49 1.01
C ALA A 186 -24.81 11.94 1.09
N PRO A 187 -26.14 12.17 0.93
CA PRO A 187 -26.73 13.51 1.01
C PRO A 187 -26.49 14.25 2.33
N ASN A 188 -26.24 13.52 3.42
CA ASN A 188 -25.88 14.06 4.73
C ASN A 188 -24.36 14.31 4.90
N ASP A 189 -23.63 14.36 3.79
CA ASP A 189 -22.18 14.56 3.68
C ASP A 189 -21.29 13.44 4.27
N SER A 190 -21.86 12.35 4.78
CA SER A 190 -21.07 11.23 5.30
C SER A 190 -20.36 10.46 4.18
N ILE A 191 -19.11 10.04 4.43
CA ILE A 191 -18.34 9.27 3.45
C ILE A 191 -18.86 7.83 3.40
N THR A 192 -19.36 7.45 2.22
CA THR A 192 -19.85 6.10 1.95
C THR A 192 -18.71 5.20 1.49
N HIS A 193 -17.91 5.68 0.52
CA HIS A 193 -16.82 4.96 -0.10
C HIS A 193 -15.67 5.91 -0.45
N THR A 194 -14.44 5.42 -0.50
CA THR A 194 -13.30 6.19 -0.99
C THR A 194 -12.28 5.28 -1.69
N VAL A 195 -11.66 5.78 -2.76
CA VAL A 195 -10.55 5.11 -3.45
C VAL A 195 -9.38 6.08 -3.59
N TYR A 196 -8.20 5.62 -3.19
CA TYR A 196 -6.91 6.24 -3.48
C TYR A 196 -6.31 5.43 -4.63
N TYR A 197 -6.31 5.93 -5.87
CA TYR A 197 -5.92 5.08 -7.01
C TYR A 197 -4.44 4.69 -7.01
N SER A 198 -3.58 5.56 -6.50
CA SER A 198 -2.17 5.29 -6.25
C SER A 198 -1.61 6.28 -5.24
N LEU A 199 -0.94 5.75 -4.22
CA LEU A 199 -0.23 6.57 -3.22
C LEU A 199 1.13 7.09 -3.70
N GLY A 200 1.67 6.63 -4.83
CA GLY A 200 3.04 6.95 -5.23
C GLY A 200 4.09 6.25 -4.35
N ASN A 201 5.27 6.85 -4.21
CA ASN A 201 6.41 6.22 -3.53
C ASN A 201 6.58 6.72 -2.10
N PHE A 202 6.78 5.81 -1.15
CA PHE A 202 7.15 6.15 0.23
C PHE A 202 8.68 6.21 0.40
N TYR A 203 9.37 5.07 0.49
CA TYR A 203 10.84 5.00 0.55
C TYR A 203 11.39 4.29 -0.68
N SER A 204 11.98 5.04 -1.61
CA SER A 204 12.46 4.52 -2.90
C SER A 204 13.65 5.31 -3.47
N ASN A 205 14.40 4.70 -4.39
CA ASN A 205 15.48 5.38 -5.15
C ASN A 205 15.02 5.88 -6.54
N GLN A 206 13.71 5.89 -6.84
CA GLN A 206 13.24 6.47 -8.11
C GLN A 206 13.35 8.00 -8.07
N ARG A 207 14.14 8.61 -8.97
CA ARG A 207 14.45 10.06 -8.96
C ARG A 207 13.86 10.84 -10.14
N LYS A 208 13.25 10.16 -11.10
CA LYS A 208 12.60 10.84 -12.23
C LYS A 208 11.42 11.69 -11.71
N PRO A 209 11.07 12.78 -12.40
CA PRO A 209 10.02 13.69 -11.94
C PRO A 209 8.72 12.96 -11.54
N ASN A 210 8.15 13.38 -10.41
CA ASN A 210 6.89 12.90 -9.83
C ASN A 210 6.93 11.47 -9.27
N ARG A 211 8.11 10.85 -9.18
CA ARG A 211 8.32 9.51 -8.60
C ARG A 211 9.18 9.54 -7.34
N ASP A 212 9.53 10.73 -6.91
CA ASP A 212 10.43 11.04 -5.81
C ASP A 212 9.68 11.31 -4.50
N GLY A 213 8.38 11.02 -4.46
CA GLY A 213 7.54 11.13 -3.28
C GLY A 213 6.21 10.42 -3.47
N GLY A 214 5.33 10.60 -2.48
CA GLY A 214 4.04 9.95 -2.44
C GLY A 214 3.11 10.56 -1.39
N MET A 215 2.04 9.82 -1.10
CA MET A 215 1.01 10.14 -0.14
C MET A 215 0.98 9.09 0.97
N LEU A 216 0.74 9.57 2.18
CA LEU A 216 0.24 8.75 3.27
C LEU A 216 -1.27 8.94 3.34
N ALA A 217 -2.03 7.89 3.06
CA ALA A 217 -3.47 7.90 3.26
C ALA A 217 -3.78 7.92 4.77
N HIS A 218 -4.64 8.84 5.18
CA HIS A 218 -5.08 8.95 6.56
C HIS A 218 -6.60 8.81 6.60
N ILE A 219 -7.06 7.79 7.33
CA ILE A 219 -8.47 7.42 7.37
C ILE A 219 -8.87 7.28 8.83
N VAL A 220 -9.93 7.97 9.21
CA VAL A 220 -10.48 7.91 10.56
C VAL A 220 -11.80 7.16 10.50
N LEU A 221 -11.87 6.07 11.26
CA LEU A 221 -13.05 5.24 11.42
C LEU A 221 -13.60 5.40 12.83
N SER A 222 -14.92 5.55 12.93
CA SER A 222 -15.60 5.66 14.23
C SER A 222 -16.75 4.67 14.33
N LYS A 223 -17.01 4.24 15.57
CA LYS A 223 -18.11 3.34 15.90
C LYS A 223 -18.65 3.75 17.25
N ALA A 224 -19.88 4.29 17.26
CA ALA A 224 -20.47 4.91 18.45
C ALA A 224 -20.66 3.94 19.62
N HIS A 225 -20.99 2.68 19.32
CA HIS A 225 -21.15 1.58 20.28
C HIS A 225 -21.02 0.23 19.55
N SER A 226 -20.94 -0.88 20.27
CA SER A 226 -20.61 -2.22 19.72
C SER A 226 -21.48 -2.67 18.54
N ASN A 227 -22.75 -2.28 18.52
CA ASN A 227 -23.72 -2.64 17.47
C ASN A 227 -23.96 -1.52 16.44
N ALA A 228 -23.29 -0.38 16.57
CA ALA A 228 -23.41 0.72 15.62
C ALA A 228 -22.72 0.39 14.31
N THR A 229 -23.24 0.90 13.20
CA THR A 229 -22.53 0.87 11.91
C THR A 229 -21.28 1.75 12.00
N VAL A 230 -20.15 1.24 11.50
CA VAL A 230 -18.91 2.03 11.41
C VAL A 230 -19.03 3.13 10.37
N THR A 231 -18.56 4.32 10.71
CA THR A 231 -18.50 5.48 9.81
C THR A 231 -17.07 5.73 9.34
N ILE A 232 -16.94 6.29 8.14
CA ILE A 232 -15.69 6.85 7.64
C ILE A 232 -15.79 8.36 7.88
N ASP A 233 -15.16 8.82 8.96
CA ASP A 233 -15.26 10.23 9.38
C ASP A 233 -14.30 11.10 8.56
N LYS A 234 -13.15 10.53 8.18
CA LYS A 234 -12.11 11.21 7.42
C LYS A 234 -11.49 10.26 6.40
N ALA A 235 -11.25 10.78 5.21
CA ALA A 235 -10.41 10.17 4.17
C ALA A 235 -9.55 11.28 3.58
N ASP A 236 -8.41 11.54 4.20
CA ASP A 236 -7.45 12.57 3.79
C ASP A 236 -6.07 11.97 3.52
N TYR A 237 -5.08 12.84 3.32
CA TYR A 237 -3.73 12.42 3.01
C TYR A 237 -2.71 13.46 3.46
N SER A 238 -1.48 13.00 3.67
CA SER A 238 -0.30 13.85 3.79
C SER A 238 0.66 13.54 2.66
N LEU A 239 1.35 14.56 2.14
CA LEU A 239 2.38 14.35 1.12
C LEU A 239 3.76 14.22 1.77
N VAL A 240 4.53 13.28 1.24
CA VAL A 240 5.92 13.05 1.62
C VAL A 240 6.82 13.07 0.40
N TRP A 241 8.04 13.55 0.57
CA TRP A 241 9.07 13.57 -0.46
C TRP A 241 10.31 12.84 0.05
N VAL A 242 10.94 12.06 -0.83
CA VAL A 242 12.16 11.34 -0.51
C VAL A 242 13.33 12.24 -0.83
N ASN A 243 13.99 12.75 0.20
CA ASN A 243 15.25 13.45 0.02
C ASN A 243 16.40 12.45 -0.07
N LYS A 244 17.18 12.51 -1.14
CA LYS A 244 18.41 11.74 -1.34
C LYS A 244 19.60 12.70 -1.28
N TYR A 245 20.48 12.49 -0.32
CA TYR A 245 21.70 13.29 -0.14
C TYR A 245 22.90 12.37 0.07
N PHE A 246 24.10 12.93 0.20
CA PHE A 246 25.31 12.18 0.46
C PHE A 246 25.85 12.48 1.85
N GLU A 247 26.20 11.44 2.59
CA GLU A 247 26.89 11.54 3.88
C GLU A 247 28.09 10.60 3.86
N ARG A 248 29.28 11.12 4.15
CA ARG A 248 30.56 10.37 4.12
C ARG A 248 30.75 9.55 2.82
N GLY A 249 30.38 10.16 1.69
CA GLY A 249 30.50 9.55 0.36
C GLY A 249 29.46 8.47 0.03
N LYS A 250 28.49 8.20 0.92
CA LYS A 250 27.41 7.22 0.69
C LYS A 250 26.07 7.92 0.47
N PRO A 251 25.21 7.41 -0.43
CA PRO A 251 23.86 7.93 -0.57
C PRO A 251 23.03 7.60 0.68
N VAL A 252 22.36 8.60 1.21
CA VAL A 252 21.41 8.49 2.33
C VAL A 252 20.05 9.00 1.87
N TYR A 253 19.00 8.41 2.42
CA TYR A 253 17.61 8.73 2.09
C TYR A 253 16.87 9.08 3.38
N ARG A 254 16.04 10.12 3.33
CA ARG A 254 15.08 10.44 4.39
C ARG A 254 13.74 10.84 3.80
N ILE A 255 12.68 10.55 4.54
CA ILE A 255 11.32 10.92 4.17
C ILE A 255 10.99 12.25 4.83
N LEU A 256 10.66 13.26 4.02
CA LEU A 256 10.31 14.60 4.50
C LEU A 256 8.81 14.84 4.29
N PRO A 257 8.07 15.25 5.33
CA PRO A 257 6.71 15.74 5.16
C PRO A 257 6.74 17.12 4.49
N ILE A 258 5.95 17.29 3.44
CA ILE A 258 6.00 18.53 2.63
C ILE A 258 5.45 19.76 3.37
N GLN A 259 4.57 19.55 4.35
CA GLN A 259 3.93 20.64 5.10
C GLN A 259 4.71 21.06 6.36
N THR A 260 5.88 20.48 6.62
CA THR A 260 6.71 20.88 7.77
C THR A 260 7.69 21.97 7.39
N ASP A 261 7.98 22.85 8.34
CA ASP A 261 9.09 23.81 8.23
C ASP A 261 10.38 23.05 7.91
N THR A 262 10.88 23.23 6.68
CA THR A 262 12.07 22.53 6.19
C THR A 262 13.37 23.22 6.56
N THR A 263 13.33 24.35 7.29
CA THR A 263 14.55 25.07 7.71
C THR A 263 15.49 24.20 8.54
N GLY A 264 14.97 23.22 9.28
CA GLY A 264 15.77 22.25 10.03
C GLY A 264 16.46 21.16 9.18
N TYR A 265 16.13 21.03 7.89
CA TYR A 265 16.63 19.95 7.03
C TYR A 265 17.83 20.34 6.16
N ASN A 266 18.21 21.62 6.09
CA ASN A 266 19.33 22.11 5.27
C ASN A 266 19.27 21.66 3.79
N LEU A 267 18.08 21.76 3.19
CA LEU A 267 17.90 21.44 1.77
C LEU A 267 18.66 22.43 0.87
N GLN A 268 19.37 21.90 -0.13
CA GLN A 268 19.94 22.72 -1.19
C GLN A 268 18.83 23.36 -2.03
N PRO A 269 19.06 24.52 -2.67
CA PRO A 269 18.03 25.19 -3.48
C PRO A 269 17.37 24.29 -4.54
N TYR A 270 18.17 23.42 -5.18
CA TYR A 270 17.66 22.44 -6.15
C TYR A 270 16.76 21.37 -5.51
N GLU A 271 17.06 20.94 -4.29
CA GLU A 271 16.25 19.95 -3.57
C GLU A 271 14.91 20.54 -3.16
N GLN A 272 14.91 21.76 -2.61
CA GLN A 272 13.70 22.50 -2.29
C GLN A 272 12.82 22.69 -3.53
N TRP A 273 13.41 23.15 -4.65
CA TRP A 273 12.69 23.28 -5.92
C TRP A 273 12.07 21.95 -6.40
N THR A 274 12.80 20.85 -6.24
CA THR A 274 12.34 19.51 -6.65
C THR A 274 11.15 19.05 -5.80
N MET A 275 11.21 19.29 -4.48
CA MET A 275 10.13 19.02 -3.54
C MET A 275 8.89 19.87 -3.86
N ASP A 276 9.06 21.18 -4.06
CA ASP A 276 7.95 22.11 -4.39
C ASP A 276 7.27 21.72 -5.71
N ARG A 277 8.07 21.32 -6.71
CA ARG A 277 7.56 20.78 -7.97
C ARG A 277 6.72 19.52 -7.73
N PHE A 278 7.24 18.56 -6.97
CA PHE A 278 6.49 17.34 -6.62
C PHE A 278 5.18 17.68 -5.91
N GLU A 279 5.20 18.58 -4.91
CA GLU A 279 4.02 19.01 -4.18
C GLU A 279 2.96 19.59 -5.12
N LYS A 280 3.35 20.56 -5.96
CA LYS A 280 2.45 21.23 -6.89
C LYS A 280 1.76 20.22 -7.80
N VAL A 281 2.53 19.27 -8.33
CA VAL A 281 2.02 18.26 -9.25
C VAL A 281 1.11 17.25 -8.54
N ALA A 282 1.54 16.72 -7.39
CA ALA A 282 0.74 15.77 -6.60
C ALA A 282 -0.60 16.39 -6.15
N LYS A 283 -0.60 17.64 -5.65
CA LYS A 283 -1.85 18.37 -5.31
C LYS A 283 -2.74 18.59 -6.53
N GLY A 284 -2.14 18.80 -7.71
CA GLY A 284 -2.88 18.98 -8.97
C GLY A 284 -3.60 17.72 -9.45
N PHE A 285 -3.13 16.53 -9.07
CA PHE A 285 -3.80 15.26 -9.39
C PHE A 285 -4.86 14.87 -8.36
N VAL A 286 -4.62 15.15 -7.07
CA VAL A 286 -5.58 14.78 -6.03
C VAL A 286 -6.88 15.61 -6.07
N LYS A 287 -6.82 16.87 -6.52
CA LYS A 287 -7.98 17.80 -6.56
C LYS A 287 -8.91 17.62 -7.76
N ARG A 288 -8.82 16.52 -8.52
CA ARG A 288 -9.59 16.30 -9.75
C ARG A 288 -10.79 15.41 -9.53
#